data_AF-A0A7S1HR37-F1
#
_entry.id   AF-A0A7S1HR37-F1
#
_cell.length_a   1.000
_cell.length_b   1.000
_cell.length_c   1.000
_cell.angle_alpha   90.00
_cell.angle_beta   90.00
_cell.angle_gamma   90.00
#
_symmetry.space_group_name_H-M   'P 1'
#
loop_
_entity.id
_entity.type
_entity.pdbx_description
1 polymer ?
#
loop_
_entity_poly.entity_id
_entity_poly.type
_entity_poly.pdbx_seq_one_letter_code
_entity_poly.pdbx_strand_id
1 'polypeptide(L)'
;PRSVRTGLDTLDSLLKGGLRAGTITEFVGPPGSCKSQLCLQASLFATLPRRLGGLEGKVLYFDAENHFRAERLVQMAQNRFPERYLAKPLLDKLLAHILVASVSSLSHLESMLPNLERTILEHAVRLVVIDNIAVLA
;
A
#
# COMPACT_ATOMS: atom_id res chain seq x y z
N PRO A 1 -15.87 10.28 -5.60
CA PRO A 1 -14.86 10.04 -4.52
C PRO A 1 -13.68 9.24 -5.07
N ARG A 2 -12.44 9.61 -4.73
CA ARG A 2 -11.26 8.83 -5.13
C ARG A 2 -11.11 7.64 -4.16
N SER A 3 -11.08 6.41 -4.68
CA SER A 3 -10.81 5.20 -3.91
C SER A 3 -9.78 4.33 -4.61
N VAL A 4 -9.06 3.52 -3.85
CA VAL A 4 -8.20 2.45 -4.36
C VAL A 4 -8.89 1.11 -4.16
N ARG A 5 -8.95 0.29 -5.20
CA ARG A 5 -9.47 -1.08 -5.08
C ARG A 5 -8.56 -1.94 -4.21
N THR A 6 -9.17 -2.81 -3.41
CA THR A 6 -8.47 -3.88 -2.68
C THR A 6 -8.14 -5.05 -3.58
N GLY A 7 -8.80 -5.14 -4.73
CA GLY A 7 -8.69 -6.28 -5.63
C GLY A 7 -9.42 -7.51 -5.09
N LEU A 8 -10.38 -7.36 -4.20
CA LEU A 8 -11.33 -8.41 -3.84
C LEU A 8 -12.70 -7.86 -4.16
N ASP A 9 -13.36 -8.35 -5.22
CA ASP A 9 -14.58 -7.72 -5.73
C ASP A 9 -15.69 -7.66 -4.68
N THR A 10 -15.82 -8.70 -3.84
CA THR A 10 -16.76 -8.70 -2.71
C THR A 10 -16.45 -7.59 -1.70
N LEU A 11 -15.18 -7.43 -1.33
CA LEU A 11 -14.76 -6.39 -0.38
C LEU A 11 -14.90 -4.99 -1.00
N ASP A 12 -14.51 -4.83 -2.26
CA ASP A 12 -14.65 -3.57 -2.98
C ASP A 12 -16.12 -3.17 -3.10
N SER A 13 -17.04 -4.13 -3.31
CA SER A 13 -18.49 -3.89 -3.30
C SER A 13 -18.98 -3.42 -1.93
N LEU A 14 -18.58 -4.12 -0.86
CA LEU A 14 -18.92 -3.75 0.52
C LEU A 14 -18.40 -2.35 0.89
N LEU A 15 -17.21 -1.98 0.40
CA LEU A 15 -16.59 -0.67 0.60
C LEU A 15 -17.09 0.39 -0.40
N LYS A 16 -18.07 0.06 -1.24
CA LYS A 16 -18.64 0.97 -2.27
C LYS A 16 -17.58 1.52 -3.24
N GLY A 17 -16.69 0.64 -3.71
CA GLY A 17 -15.65 0.92 -4.70
C GLY A 17 -14.21 0.86 -4.17
N GLY A 18 -13.98 0.37 -2.96
CA GLY A 18 -12.65 0.20 -2.36
C GLY A 18 -12.33 1.21 -1.24
N LEU A 19 -11.06 1.29 -0.86
CA LEU A 19 -10.57 2.12 0.25
C LEU A 19 -10.64 3.61 -0.13
N ARG A 20 -11.36 4.42 0.66
CA ARG A 20 -11.65 5.82 0.31
C ARG A 20 -10.49 6.74 0.69
N ALA A 21 -10.10 7.62 -0.22
CA ALA A 21 -9.14 8.67 0.09
C ALA A 21 -9.68 9.63 1.15
N GLY A 22 -8.79 10.14 2.01
CA GLY A 22 -9.14 11.03 3.12
C GLY A 22 -9.78 10.32 4.31
N THR A 23 -9.71 8.99 4.36
CA THR A 23 -10.19 8.19 5.49
C THR A 23 -9.08 7.27 5.99
N ILE A 24 -9.17 6.89 7.26
CA ILE A 24 -8.37 5.81 7.84
C ILE A 24 -9.22 4.54 7.77
N THR A 25 -8.63 3.45 7.27
CA THR A 25 -9.26 2.12 7.29
C THR A 25 -8.35 1.17 8.04
N GLU A 26 -8.90 0.51 9.05
CA GLU A 26 -8.16 -0.43 9.90
C GLU A 26 -8.58 -1.87 9.58
N PHE A 27 -7.60 -2.74 9.36
CA PHE A 27 -7.81 -4.18 9.24
C PHE A 27 -7.36 -4.86 10.53
N VAL A 28 -8.30 -5.44 11.27
CA VAL A 28 -8.05 -6.09 12.57
C VAL A 28 -8.26 -7.61 12.45
N GLY A 29 -7.39 -8.38 13.10
CA GLY A 29 -7.51 -9.84 13.13
C GLY A 29 -6.23 -10.52 13.66
N PRO A 30 -6.29 -11.82 13.98
CA PRO A 30 -5.14 -12.58 14.52
C PRO A 30 -3.97 -12.67 13.51
N PRO A 31 -2.74 -13.00 13.93
CA PRO A 31 -1.64 -13.34 13.02
C PRO A 31 -2.08 -14.39 11.98
N GLY A 32 -1.60 -14.26 10.74
CA GLY A 32 -2.00 -15.18 9.66
C GLY A 32 -3.35 -14.89 8.98
N SER A 33 -4.13 -13.92 9.45
CA SER A 33 -5.41 -13.49 8.80
C SER A 33 -5.24 -12.66 7.50
N CYS A 34 -4.06 -12.71 6.87
CA CYS A 34 -3.75 -12.03 5.60
C CYS A 34 -3.77 -10.48 5.60
N LYS A 35 -3.76 -9.82 6.76
CA LYS A 35 -3.73 -8.34 6.87
C LYS A 35 -2.59 -7.70 6.05
N SER A 36 -1.35 -8.14 6.26
CA SER A 36 -0.19 -7.65 5.51
C SER A 36 -0.29 -7.95 4.00
N GLN A 37 -0.96 -9.05 3.61
CA GLN A 37 -1.22 -9.34 2.20
C GLN A 37 -2.23 -8.35 1.59
N LEU A 38 -3.25 -7.95 2.34
CA LEU A 38 -4.17 -6.88 1.92
C LEU A 38 -3.44 -5.53 1.79
N CYS A 39 -2.53 -5.21 2.72
CA CYS A 39 -1.68 -4.02 2.65
C CYS A 39 -0.82 -4.00 1.38
N LEU A 40 -0.14 -5.10 1.06
CA LEU A 40 0.63 -5.23 -0.18
C LEU A 40 -0.27 -5.15 -1.42
N GLN A 41 -1.46 -5.74 -1.38
CA GLN A 41 -2.37 -5.68 -2.52
C GLN A 41 -2.92 -4.28 -2.77
N ALA A 42 -3.37 -3.58 -1.72
CA ALA A 42 -3.79 -2.19 -1.83
C ALA A 42 -2.64 -1.30 -2.32
N SER A 43 -1.41 -1.59 -1.88
CA SER A 43 -0.21 -0.91 -2.36
C SER A 43 0.00 -1.11 -3.86
N LEU A 44 -0.09 -2.35 -4.36
CA LEU A 44 -0.06 -2.63 -5.81
C LEU A 44 -1.13 -1.83 -6.55
N PHE A 45 -2.39 -1.90 -6.12
CA PHE A 45 -3.50 -1.20 -6.77
C PHE A 45 -3.33 0.32 -6.77
N ALA A 46 -2.80 0.91 -5.69
CA ALA A 46 -2.58 2.36 -5.63
C ALA A 46 -1.64 2.86 -6.74
N THR A 47 -0.67 2.03 -7.16
CA THR A 47 0.26 2.36 -8.25
C THR A 47 -0.35 2.23 -9.65
N LEU A 48 -1.49 1.54 -9.78
CA LEU A 48 -2.10 1.27 -11.08
C LEU A 48 -2.80 2.51 -11.68
N PRO A 49 -2.98 2.52 -13.00
CA PRO A 49 -3.90 3.42 -13.70
C PRO A 49 -5.30 3.45 -13.10
N ARG A 50 -5.97 4.61 -13.16
CA ARG A 50 -7.36 4.78 -12.70
C ARG A 50 -8.31 3.83 -13.40
N ARG A 51 -8.10 3.58 -14.70
CA ARG A 51 -8.87 2.62 -15.50
C ARG A 51 -8.77 1.17 -15.01
N LEU A 52 -7.78 0.85 -14.17
CA LEU A 52 -7.59 -0.47 -13.54
C LEU A 52 -7.98 -0.43 -12.05
N GLY A 53 -8.68 0.61 -11.59
CA GLY A 53 -9.08 0.76 -10.18
C GLY A 53 -7.99 1.28 -9.25
N GLY A 54 -6.90 1.82 -9.81
CA GLY A 54 -5.81 2.44 -9.05
C GLY A 54 -5.90 3.96 -8.91
N LEU A 55 -4.84 4.55 -8.37
CA LEU A 55 -4.76 5.99 -8.09
C LEU A 55 -3.68 6.72 -8.89
N GLU A 56 -2.88 6.00 -9.68
CA GLU A 56 -1.72 6.54 -10.41
C GLU A 56 -0.75 7.28 -9.49
N GLY A 57 -0.57 6.77 -8.27
CA GLY A 57 0.25 7.40 -7.24
C GLY A 57 1.33 6.50 -6.68
N LYS A 58 2.13 7.06 -5.77
CA LYS A 58 3.05 6.30 -4.94
C LYS A 58 2.40 5.85 -3.63
N VAL A 59 3.05 4.91 -2.98
CA VAL A 59 2.67 4.39 -1.67
C VAL A 59 3.79 4.72 -0.70
N LEU A 60 3.44 5.21 0.49
CA LEU A 60 4.34 5.25 1.63
C LEU A 60 3.97 4.11 2.57
N TYR A 61 4.89 3.18 2.78
CA TYR A 61 4.70 1.97 3.58
C TYR A 61 5.59 2.04 4.81
N PHE A 62 4.99 2.28 5.98
CA PHE A 62 5.67 2.16 7.26
C PHE A 62 5.66 0.70 7.68
N ASP A 63 6.84 0.10 7.74
CA ASP A 63 7.06 -1.30 8.11
C ASP A 63 7.56 -1.35 9.55
N ALA A 64 6.70 -1.78 10.47
CA ALA A 64 6.99 -1.81 11.89
C ALA A 64 7.88 -2.99 12.30
N GLU A 65 7.83 -4.08 11.54
CA GLU A 65 8.47 -5.35 11.89
C GLU A 65 9.55 -5.79 10.88
N ASN A 66 9.83 -4.96 9.87
CA ASN A 66 10.72 -5.27 8.76
C ASN A 66 10.30 -6.54 7.98
N HIS A 67 8.98 -6.74 7.85
CA HIS A 67 8.37 -7.89 7.15
C HIS A 67 7.96 -7.58 5.71
N PHE A 68 8.13 -6.35 5.22
CA PHE A 68 7.90 -6.02 3.82
C PHE A 68 8.87 -6.81 2.92
N ARG A 69 8.33 -7.51 1.93
CA ARG A 69 9.11 -8.27 0.94
C ARG A 69 8.74 -7.80 -0.47
N ALA A 70 9.68 -7.15 -1.17
CA ALA A 70 9.47 -6.66 -2.52
C ALA A 70 9.15 -7.80 -3.50
N GLU A 71 9.74 -8.98 -3.29
CA GLU A 71 9.52 -10.18 -4.08
C GLU A 71 8.04 -10.60 -4.04
N ARG A 72 7.40 -10.44 -2.87
CA ARG A 72 5.98 -10.77 -2.73
C ARG A 72 5.11 -9.82 -3.55
N LEU A 73 5.43 -8.52 -3.54
CA LEU A 73 4.72 -7.54 -4.37
C LEU A 73 4.87 -7.83 -5.86
N VAL A 74 6.09 -8.19 -6.30
CA VAL A 74 6.37 -8.61 -7.69
C VAL A 74 5.54 -9.84 -8.06
N GLN A 75 5.53 -10.87 -7.23
CA GLN A 75 4.71 -12.06 -7.45
C GLN A 75 3.23 -11.72 -7.58
N MET A 76 2.69 -10.85 -6.70
CA MET A 76 1.29 -10.42 -6.78
C MET A 76 1.03 -9.66 -8.07
N ALA A 77 1.92 -8.76 -8.48
CA ALA A 77 1.79 -7.99 -9.70
C ALA A 77 1.76 -8.88 -10.95
N GLN A 78 2.70 -9.81 -11.07
CA GLN A 78 2.79 -10.73 -12.22
C GLN A 78 1.60 -11.68 -12.32
N ASN A 79 1.15 -12.24 -11.19
CA ASN A 79 0.00 -13.14 -11.19
C ASN A 79 -1.31 -12.41 -11.53
N ARG A 80 -1.45 -11.16 -11.08
CA ARG A 80 -2.69 -10.39 -11.21
C ARG A 80 -2.80 -9.67 -12.56
N PHE A 81 -1.68 -9.17 -13.06
CA PHE A 81 -1.60 -8.40 -14.30
C PHE A 81 -0.41 -8.89 -15.15
N PRO A 82 -0.43 -10.15 -15.61
CA PRO A 82 0.69 -10.76 -16.32
C PRO A 82 1.11 -9.91 -17.52
N GLU A 83 0.15 -9.48 -18.34
CA GLU A 83 0.37 -8.63 -19.52
C GLU A 83 0.99 -7.25 -19.23
N ARG A 84 0.85 -6.76 -17.99
CA ARG A 84 1.40 -5.46 -17.58
C ARG A 84 2.81 -5.58 -17.01
N TYR A 85 3.14 -6.71 -16.40
CA TYR A 85 4.37 -6.91 -15.65
C TYR A 85 5.21 -8.05 -16.26
N LEU A 86 5.27 -8.07 -17.59
CA LEU A 86 5.97 -9.07 -18.40
C LEU A 86 7.50 -8.96 -18.35
N ALA A 87 8.03 -7.80 -17.98
CA ALA A 87 9.46 -7.51 -18.08
C ALA A 87 9.99 -6.77 -16.85
N LYS A 88 11.27 -7.01 -16.54
CA LYS A 88 11.97 -6.42 -15.39
C LYS A 88 11.82 -4.89 -15.29
N PRO A 89 11.98 -4.08 -16.36
CA PRO A 89 11.85 -2.61 -16.24
C PRO A 89 10.46 -2.14 -15.74
N LEU A 90 9.41 -2.92 -16.00
CA LEU A 90 8.05 -2.61 -15.55
C LEU A 90 7.87 -2.94 -14.06
N LEU A 91 8.53 -3.99 -13.58
CA LEU A 91 8.61 -4.35 -12.17
C LEU A 91 9.46 -3.35 -11.38
N ASP A 92 10.61 -2.95 -11.92
CA ASP A 92 11.47 -1.94 -11.30
C ASP A 92 10.70 -0.61 -11.14
N LYS A 93 9.89 -0.24 -12.14
CA LYS A 93 9.00 0.93 -12.06
C LYS A 93 7.92 0.79 -10.98
N LEU A 94 7.32 -0.40 -10.82
CA LEU A 94 6.38 -0.67 -9.74
C LEU A 94 7.05 -0.51 -8.38
N LEU A 95 8.23 -1.10 -8.19
CA LEU A 95 8.97 -1.04 -6.93
C LEU A 95 9.38 0.40 -6.59
N ALA A 96 9.79 1.20 -7.59
CA ALA A 96 10.10 2.62 -7.40
C ALA A 96 8.89 3.50 -6.99
N HIS A 97 7.67 2.97 -7.07
CA HIS A 97 6.46 3.63 -6.57
C HIS A 97 6.13 3.28 -5.11
N ILE A 98 6.87 2.36 -4.48
CA ILE A 98 6.68 1.98 -3.08
C ILE A 98 7.85 2.54 -2.26
N LEU A 99 7.55 3.55 -1.45
CA LEU A 99 8.49 4.15 -0.50
C LEU A 99 8.34 3.40 0.82
N VAL A 100 9.35 2.62 1.21
CA VAL A 100 9.32 1.85 2.46
C VAL A 100 10.14 2.58 3.51
N ALA A 101 9.57 2.77 4.69
CA ALA A 101 10.25 3.32 5.85
C ALA A 101 10.09 2.35 7.03
N SER A 102 11.21 1.98 7.64
CA SER A 102 11.20 1.17 8.86
C SER A 102 10.82 2.06 10.05
N VAL A 103 9.92 1.58 10.89
CA VAL A 103 9.49 2.28 12.11
C VAL A 103 9.57 1.31 13.28
N SER A 104 10.14 1.74 14.40
CA SER A 104 10.46 0.84 15.52
C SER A 104 9.69 1.15 16.79
N SER A 105 9.00 2.30 16.85
CA SER A 105 8.17 2.71 17.98
C SER A 105 7.17 3.78 17.55
N LEU A 106 6.15 4.02 18.38
CA LEU A 106 5.23 5.13 18.18
C LEU A 106 5.95 6.48 18.16
N SER A 107 6.92 6.71 19.04
CA SER A 107 7.70 7.96 19.07
C SER A 107 8.50 8.19 17.79
N HIS A 108 9.04 7.11 17.20
CA HIS A 108 9.70 7.19 15.89
C HIS A 108 8.69 7.57 14.80
N LEU A 109 7.51 6.93 14.77
CA LEU A 109 6.44 7.30 13.83
C LEU A 109 6.03 8.77 13.98
N GLU A 110 5.81 9.21 15.21
CA GLU A 110 5.44 10.59 15.56
C GLU A 110 6.48 11.60 15.08
N SER A 111 7.77 11.28 15.21
CA SER A 111 8.86 12.14 14.73
C SER A 111 8.87 12.33 13.22
N MET A 112 8.25 11.42 12.45
CA MET A 112 8.14 11.51 11.00
C MET A 112 6.92 12.33 10.54
N LEU A 113 5.89 12.47 11.38
CA LEU A 113 4.64 13.18 11.06
C LEU A 113 4.84 14.64 10.61
N PRO A 114 5.74 15.45 11.22
CA PRO A 114 5.94 16.83 10.80
C PRO A 114 6.36 16.98 9.33
N ASN A 115 7.07 15.99 8.77
CA ASN A 115 7.52 15.99 7.38
C ASN A 115 6.59 15.20 6.45
N LEU A 116 5.58 14.51 6.99
CA LEU A 116 4.74 13.59 6.23
C LEU A 116 3.97 14.28 5.10
N GLU A 117 3.40 15.46 5.35
CA GLU A 117 2.69 16.24 4.32
C GLU A 117 3.60 16.57 3.15
N ARG A 118 4.83 17.03 3.45
CA ARG A 118 5.85 17.32 2.44
C ARG A 118 6.19 16.08 1.62
N THR A 119 6.47 14.95 2.28
CA THR A 119 6.74 13.67 1.62
C THR A 119 5.58 13.24 0.72
N ILE A 120 4.33 13.40 1.18
CA ILE A 120 3.14 13.06 0.40
C ILE A 120 3.05 13.90 -0.87
N LEU A 121 3.29 15.21 -0.77
CA LEU A 121 3.21 16.14 -1.89
C LEU A 121 4.36 15.93 -2.88
N GLU A 122 5.61 15.89 -2.40
CA GLU A 122 6.82 15.75 -3.23
C GLU A 122 6.84 14.45 -4.03
N HIS A 123 6.33 13.36 -3.45
CA HIS A 123 6.33 12.05 -4.10
C HIS A 123 4.99 11.66 -4.71
N ALA A 124 3.99 12.54 -4.68
CA ALA A 124 2.62 12.26 -5.12
C ALA A 124 2.06 10.96 -4.52
N VAL A 125 2.24 10.79 -3.20
CA VAL A 125 1.71 9.63 -2.46
C VAL A 125 0.19 9.69 -2.47
N ARG A 126 -0.44 8.54 -2.71
CA ARG A 126 -1.91 8.39 -2.74
C ARG A 126 -2.43 7.34 -1.76
N LEU A 127 -1.54 6.60 -1.13
CA LEU A 127 -1.83 5.64 -0.07
C LEU A 127 -0.70 5.66 0.95
N VAL A 128 -1.05 5.78 2.23
CA VAL A 128 -0.12 5.56 3.36
C VAL A 128 -0.56 4.28 4.05
N VAL A 129 0.39 3.38 4.28
CA VAL A 129 0.18 2.09 4.96
C VAL A 129 1.05 2.07 6.21
N ILE A 130 0.50 1.58 7.32
CA ILE A 130 1.26 1.27 8.54
C ILE A 130 1.00 -0.20 8.86
N ASP A 131 2.04 -1.03 8.74
CA ASP A 131 1.96 -2.48 8.95
C ASP A 131 3.09 -2.92 9.92
N ASN A 132 2.83 -3.27 11.18
CA ASN A 132 1.56 -3.19 11.90
C ASN A 132 1.63 -2.14 13.03
N ILE A 133 0.53 -1.40 13.26
CA ILE A 133 0.47 -0.35 14.29
C ILE A 133 0.49 -0.94 15.72
N ALA A 134 0.05 -2.18 15.90
CA ALA A 134 -0.09 -2.82 17.21
C ALA A 134 1.24 -3.14 17.90
N VAL A 135 2.32 -3.28 17.13
CA VAL A 135 3.69 -3.52 17.63
C VAL A 135 4.40 -2.22 17.99
N LEU A 136 3.85 -1.06 17.61
CA LEU A 136 4.44 0.24 17.91
C LEU A 136 4.03 0.81 19.28
N ALA A 137 3.04 0.18 19.94
CA ALA A 137 2.45 0.60 21.21
C ALA A 137 3.26 0.16 22.44
#